data_AF-A0A9E3K2G1-F1
#
_entry.id   AF-A0A9E3K2G1-F1
#
_cell.length_a   1.000
_cell.length_b   1.000
_cell.length_c   1.000
_cell.angle_alpha   90.00
_cell.angle_beta   90.00
_cell.angle_gamma   90.00
#
_symmetry.space_group_name_H-M   'P 1'
#
loop_
_entity.id
_entity.type
_entity.pdbx_description
1 polymer ?
#
loop_
_entity_poly.entity_id
_entity_poly.type
_entity_poly.pdbx_seq_one_letter_code
_entity_poly.pdbx_strand_id
1 'polypeptide(L)' 'MVRARAKSRGDAVAYEFEGRQTSFADFDVLTNRVANALIAQSIKPGERIAYLGKNSD' A
#
# COMPACT_ATOMS: atom_id res chain seq x y z
N MET A 1 -1.54 -10.54 -2.00
CA MET A 1 -1.01 -10.27 -3.36
C MET A 1 0.23 -9.38 -3.33
N VAL A 2 0.16 -8.17 -2.74
CA VAL A 2 1.29 -7.20 -2.68
C VAL A 2 2.57 -7.82 -2.11
N ARG A 3 2.52 -8.40 -0.89
CA ARG A 3 3.67 -9.08 -0.26
C ARG A 3 4.30 -10.19 -1.12
N ALA A 4 3.51 -10.92 -1.90
CA ALA A 4 4.05 -11.97 -2.79
C ALA A 4 4.76 -11.36 -4.01
N ARG A 5 4.28 -10.23 -4.53
CA ARG A 5 4.95 -9.48 -5.60
C ARG A 5 6.21 -8.78 -5.11
N ALA A 6 6.21 -8.23 -3.90
CA ALA A 6 7.40 -7.68 -3.26
C ALA A 6 8.53 -8.73 -3.14
N LYS A 7 8.20 -9.98 -2.79
CA LYS A 7 9.20 -11.06 -2.71
C LYS A 7 9.73 -11.53 -4.07
N SER A 8 8.88 -11.57 -5.09
CA SER A 8 9.22 -12.16 -6.40
C SER A 8 9.74 -11.15 -7.42
N ARG A 9 9.37 -9.88 -7.29
CA ARG A 9 9.67 -8.79 -8.22
C ARG A 9 9.82 -7.46 -7.48
N GLY A 10 10.56 -7.46 -6.38
CA GLY A 10 10.67 -6.32 -5.46
C GLY A 10 11.02 -5.01 -6.16
N ASP A 11 12.02 -5.03 -7.04
CA ASP A 11 12.53 -3.85 -7.75
C ASP A 11 11.65 -3.41 -8.92
N ALA A 12 10.65 -4.20 -9.33
CA ALA A 12 9.77 -3.82 -10.42
C ALA A 12 8.81 -2.71 -9.98
N VAL A 13 8.55 -1.76 -10.88
CA VAL A 13 7.60 -0.66 -10.66
C VAL A 13 6.19 -1.22 -10.46
N ALA A 14 5.58 -0.88 -9.33
CA ALA A 14 4.20 -1.20 -8.99
C ALA A 14 3.25 -0.04 -9.32
N TYR A 15 3.74 1.19 -9.19
CA TYR A 15 2.98 2.42 -9.41
C TYR A 15 3.91 3.55 -9.84
N GLU A 16 3.45 4.41 -10.75
CA GLU A 16 4.15 5.62 -11.18
C GLU A 16 3.17 6.77 -11.28
N PHE A 17 3.55 7.92 -10.74
CA PHE A 17 2.82 9.18 -10.92
C PHE A 17 3.80 10.35 -10.98
N GLU A 18 3.60 11.26 -11.94
CA GLU A 18 4.45 12.44 -12.16
C GLU A 18 5.96 12.14 -12.13
N GLY A 19 6.37 11.03 -12.76
CA GLY A 19 7.77 10.59 -12.84
C GLY A 19 8.31 9.97 -11.55
N ARG A 20 7.53 9.94 -10.46
CA ARG A 20 7.88 9.22 -9.23
C ARG A 20 7.42 7.77 -9.34
N GLN A 21 8.38 6.85 -9.31
CA GLN A 21 8.14 5.43 -9.32
C GLN A 21 8.15 4.85 -7.90
N THR A 22 7.27 3.89 -7.66
CA THR A 22 7.19 3.11 -6.42
C THR A 22 7.35 1.64 -6.78
N SER A 23 8.36 0.98 -6.20
CA SER A 23 8.62 -0.44 -6.42
C SER A 23 7.61 -1.33 -5.68
N PHE A 24 7.49 -2.60 -6.03
CA PHE A 24 6.65 -3.54 -5.26
C PHE A 24 7.15 -3.72 -3.83
N ALA A 25 8.46 -3.63 -3.59
CA ALA A 25 9.03 -3.68 -2.24
C ALA A 25 8.59 -2.47 -1.41
N ASP A 26 8.72 -1.26 -1.96
CA ASP A 26 8.29 -0.02 -1.29
C ASP A 26 6.78 -0.02 -1.05
N PHE A 27 6.01 -0.48 -2.03
CA PHE A 27 4.56 -0.55 -1.93
C PHE A 27 4.10 -1.50 -0.81
N ASP A 28 4.76 -2.65 -0.60
CA ASP A 28 4.47 -3.54 0.53
C ASP A 28 4.77 -2.87 1.88
N VAL A 29 5.89 -2.15 1.99
CA VAL A 29 6.24 -1.43 3.22
C VAL A 29 5.20 -0.33 3.53
N LEU A 30 4.86 0.50 2.55
CA LEU A 30 3.93 1.62 2.72
C LEU A 30 2.51 1.14 3.06
N THR A 31 2.01 0.14 2.33
CA THR A 31 0.66 -0.41 2.58
C THR A 31 0.59 -1.15 3.93
N ASN A 32 1.64 -1.89 4.33
CA ASN A 32 1.67 -2.53 5.65
C ASN A 32 1.71 -1.49 6.79
N ARG A 33 2.34 -0.33 6.59
CA ARG A 33 2.30 0.76 7.58
C ARG A 33 0.86 1.23 7.83
N VAL A 34 0.08 1.44 6.76
CA VAL A 34 -1.35 1.80 6.89
C VAL A 34 -2.13 0.67 7.56
N ALA A 35 -1.92 -0.58 7.14
CA ALA A 35 -2.61 -1.73 7.74
C ALA A 35 -2.35 -1.85 9.25
N ASN A 36 -1.10 -1.67 9.70
CA ASN A 36 -0.75 -1.69 11.12
C ASN A 36 -1.42 -0.54 11.89
N ALA A 37 -1.54 0.65 11.30
CA ALA A 37 -2.25 1.76 11.92
C ALA A 37 -3.75 1.47 12.08
N LEU A 38 -4.38 0.81 11.09
CA LEU A 38 -5.78 0.39 11.18
C LEU A 38 -5.99 -0.69 12.26
N ILE A 39 -5.05 -1.65 12.37
CA ILE A 39 -5.05 -2.65 13.44
C ILE A 39 -4.93 -1.99 14.81
N ALA A 40 -4.06 -0.97 14.96
CA ALA A 40 -3.91 -0.22 16.20
C ALA A 40 -5.19 0.54 16.59
N GLN A 41 -6.02 0.92 15.62
CA GLN A 41 -7.35 1.50 15.85
C GLN A 41 -8.44 0.44 16.15
N SER A 42 -8.05 -0.83 16.34
CA SER A 42 -8.95 -1.95 16.65
C SER A 42 -9.99 -2.26 15.56
N ILE A 43 -9.77 -1.81 14.33
CA ILE A 43 -10.68 -2.07 13.21
C ILE A 43 -10.82 -3.57 12.97
N LYS A 44 -12.06 -4.01 12.75
CA LYS A 44 -12.42 -5.43 12.57
C LYS A 44 -12.73 -5.77 11.12
N PRO A 45 -12.58 -7.05 10.73
CA PRO A 45 -13.03 -7.53 9.42
C PRO A 45 -14.51 -7.18 9.20
N GLY A 46 -14.81 -6.61 8.03
CA GLY A 46 -16.17 -6.21 7.65
C GLY A 46 -16.53 -4.75 7.99
N GLU A 47 -15.70 -4.04 8.76
CA GLU A 47 -15.87 -2.62 8.97
C GLU A 47 -15.52 -1.80 7.72
N ARG A 48 -16.17 -0.63 7.58
CA ARG A 48 -16.06 0.23 6.40
C ARG A 48 -15.16 1.41 6.73
N ILE A 49 -14.18 1.65 5.86
CA ILE A 49 -13.26 2.80 5.95
C ILE A 49 -13.52 3.69 4.75
N ALA A 50 -13.84 4.97 5.00
CA ALA A 50 -13.93 5.97 3.94
C ALA A 50 -12.52 6.48 3.61
N TYR A 51 -12.21 6.57 2.31
CA TYR A 51 -11.01 7.24 1.81
C TYR A 51 -11.45 8.41 0.93
N LEU A 52 -10.97 9.61 1.26
CA LEU A 52 -11.11 10.79 0.43
C LEU A 52 -9.72 11.38 0.23
N GLY A 53 -9.26 11.35 -1.01
CA GLY A 53 -7.96 11.89 -1.42
C GLY A 53 -7.94 12.13 -2.91
N LYS A 54 -6.89 12.77 -3.40
CA LYS A 54 -6.64 12.85 -4.84
C LYS A 54 -6.26 11.46 -5.35
N ASN A 55 -6.51 11.18 -6.64
CA ASN A 55 -6.16 9.89 -7.25
C ASN A 55 -4.64 9.65 -7.29
N SER A 56 -3.89 10.74 -7.31
CA SER A 56 -2.44 10.78 -7.26
C SER A 56 -2.00 12.22 -6.90
N ASP A 57 -0.80 12.33 -6.32
CA ASP A 57 -0.23 13.50 -5.67
C ASP A 57 0.55 14.44 -6.59
#